data_AF-A0A2T0B9M8-F1
#
_entry.id   AF-A0A2T0B9M8-F1
#
_cell.length_a   1.000
_cell.length_b   1.000
_cell.length_c   1.000
_cell.angle_alpha   90.00
_cell.angle_beta   90.00
_cell.angle_gamma   90.00
#
_symmetry.space_group_name_H-M   'P 1'
#
loop_
_entity.id
_entity.type
_entity.pdbx_description
1 polymer ?
#
loop_
_entity_poly.entity_id
_entity_poly.type
_entity_poly.pdbx_seq_one_letter_code
_entity_poly.pdbx_strand_id
1 'polypeptide(L)'
;MRLRFKFKDEESALSGLKIINSWIRNLEIKQIIDKAVFDTYERESNRYGGIELIRFAENVFFSDSLFVIDMLQQFDLDEEDDRETAYIIGMISMLKYLARDEEEMLEILETNNLKKFYRKEFRNNSKKYLKITEAILDEDILSIDERLENVVNSYNKRKLELQSYKIELEKQLELKNNTNYKSNIILSIIHMYCNRMTGIKAYEEQYLAIIRHSIHALLQKRKYIKGI
;
A
#
# COMPACT_ATOMS: atom_id res chain seq x y z
N MET A 1 3.92 -0.69 17.98
CA MET A 1 4.04 -1.52 16.75
C MET A 1 3.43 -2.90 16.99
N ARG A 2 2.84 -3.55 15.98
CA ARG A 2 2.34 -4.93 16.06
C ARG A 2 3.04 -5.80 15.02
N LEU A 3 3.75 -6.84 15.46
CA LEU A 3 4.41 -7.81 14.60
C LEU A 3 3.64 -9.13 14.63
N ARG A 4 3.53 -9.80 13.47
CA ARG A 4 2.80 -11.06 13.33
C ARG A 4 3.69 -12.06 12.60
N PHE A 5 3.81 -13.25 13.18
CA PHE A 5 4.61 -14.34 12.63
C PHE A 5 3.69 -15.51 12.34
N LYS A 6 3.81 -16.09 11.15
CA LYS A 6 3.10 -17.30 10.76
C LYS A 6 4.10 -18.43 10.64
N PHE A 7 3.90 -19.48 11.43
CA PHE A 7 4.71 -20.69 11.40
C PHE A 7 3.97 -21.80 10.66
N LYS A 8 4.73 -22.79 10.17
CA LYS A 8 4.17 -23.93 9.45
C LYS A 8 3.41 -24.86 10.39
N ASP A 9 3.94 -25.03 11.58
CA ASP A 9 3.51 -26.00 12.59
C ASP A 9 3.92 -25.53 13.99
N GLU A 10 3.49 -26.26 15.02
CA GLU A 10 3.76 -25.93 16.42
C GLU A 10 5.26 -26.03 16.77
N GLU A 11 5.97 -27.01 16.20
CA GLU A 11 7.40 -27.20 16.45
C GLU A 11 8.24 -26.02 15.95
N SER A 12 7.96 -25.57 14.72
CA SER A 12 8.57 -24.35 14.16
C SER A 12 8.17 -23.09 14.92
N ALA A 13 6.94 -23.03 15.47
CA ALA A 13 6.53 -21.93 16.35
C ALA A 13 7.32 -21.89 17.66
N LEU A 14 7.49 -23.04 18.33
CA LEU A 14 8.24 -23.13 19.59
C LEU A 14 9.71 -22.76 19.42
N SER A 15 10.34 -23.23 18.33
CA SER A 15 11.73 -22.87 18.01
C SER A 15 11.86 -21.40 17.63
N GLY A 16 10.94 -20.86 16.81
CA GLY A 16 10.90 -19.45 16.45
C GLY A 16 10.69 -18.52 17.65
N LEU A 17 9.83 -18.90 18.60
CA LEU A 17 9.59 -18.13 19.82
C LEU A 17 10.85 -17.96 20.66
N LYS A 18 11.74 -18.95 20.72
CA LYS A 18 13.02 -18.82 21.43
C LYS A 18 13.88 -17.71 20.80
N ILE A 19 13.95 -17.66 19.48
CA ILE A 19 14.70 -16.65 18.73
C ILE A 19 14.07 -15.27 18.95
N ILE A 20 12.75 -15.16 18.79
CA ILE A 20 11.99 -13.92 18.97
C ILE A 20 12.16 -13.38 20.39
N ASN A 21 12.06 -14.23 21.42
CA ASN A 21 12.24 -13.82 22.82
C ASN A 21 13.65 -13.28 23.08
N SER A 22 14.67 -13.92 22.52
CA SER A 22 16.06 -13.43 22.61
C SER A 22 16.21 -12.06 21.95
N TRP A 23 15.61 -11.88 20.78
CA TRP A 23 15.60 -10.61 20.06
C TRP A 23 14.86 -9.51 20.83
N ILE A 24 13.67 -9.78 21.37
CA ILE A 24 12.90 -8.85 22.21
C ILE A 24 13.73 -8.39 23.41
N ARG A 25 14.36 -9.32 24.14
CA ARG A 25 15.23 -8.98 25.27
C ARG A 25 16.40 -8.09 24.85
N ASN A 26 16.98 -8.32 23.67
CA ASN A 26 18.04 -7.46 23.17
C ASN A 26 17.55 -6.02 22.91
N LEU A 27 16.34 -5.87 22.39
CA LEU A 27 15.71 -4.56 22.17
C LEU A 27 15.40 -3.84 23.48
N GLU A 28 14.92 -4.56 24.50
CA GLU A 28 14.69 -4.02 25.85
C GLU A 28 16.00 -3.57 26.52
N ILE A 29 17.05 -4.38 26.45
CA ILE A 29 18.38 -4.02 27.00
C ILE A 29 18.94 -2.76 26.33
N LYS A 30 18.72 -2.61 25.02
CA LYS A 30 19.11 -1.42 24.25
C LYS A 30 18.16 -0.23 24.45
N GLN A 31 17.12 -0.38 25.26
CA GLN A 31 16.08 0.63 25.49
C GLN A 31 15.39 1.10 24.21
N ILE A 32 15.31 0.22 23.21
CA ILE A 32 14.57 0.49 21.96
C ILE A 32 13.08 0.27 22.19
N ILE A 33 12.71 -0.66 23.06
CA ILE A 33 11.33 -0.93 23.46
C ILE A 33 11.23 -1.01 24.99
N ASP A 34 10.08 -0.61 25.53
CA ASP A 34 9.76 -0.69 26.96
C ASP A 34 9.08 -2.01 27.34
N LYS A 35 8.18 -2.51 26.47
CA LYS A 35 7.38 -3.70 26.74
C LYS A 35 7.03 -4.46 25.46
N ALA A 36 7.07 -5.79 25.55
CA ALA A 36 6.48 -6.70 24.56
C ALA A 36 5.36 -7.55 25.19
N VAL A 37 4.30 -7.82 24.42
CA VAL A 37 3.17 -8.65 24.84
C VAL A 37 2.81 -9.61 23.70
N PHE A 38 2.58 -10.88 24.05
CA PHE A 38 1.98 -11.87 23.16
C PHE A 38 0.46 -11.82 23.34
N ASP A 39 -0.26 -11.73 22.24
CA ASP A 39 -1.71 -11.56 22.24
C ASP A 39 -2.34 -12.38 21.11
N THR A 40 -3.65 -12.56 21.17
CA THR A 40 -4.41 -13.23 20.11
C THR A 40 -4.51 -12.34 18.88
N TYR A 41 -4.49 -12.97 17.71
CA TYR A 41 -4.70 -12.28 16.43
C TYR A 41 -6.08 -12.62 15.88
N GLU A 42 -6.98 -11.63 15.94
CA GLU A 42 -8.28 -11.69 15.28
C GLU A 42 -8.14 -11.19 13.83
N ARG A 43 -8.52 -12.04 12.88
CA ARG A 43 -8.47 -11.73 11.44
C ARG A 43 -9.67 -10.86 11.07
N GLU A 44 -9.42 -9.69 10.49
CA GLU A 44 -10.48 -8.80 9.98
C GLU A 44 -11.00 -9.27 8.60
N SER A 45 -11.42 -10.54 8.48
CA SER A 45 -11.84 -11.14 7.20
C SER A 45 -12.92 -10.31 6.48
N ASN A 46 -13.90 -9.80 7.22
CA ASN A 46 -14.97 -8.94 6.69
C ASN A 46 -14.45 -7.65 6.06
N ARG A 47 -13.37 -7.08 6.60
CA ARG A 47 -12.76 -5.85 6.08
C ARG A 47 -12.11 -6.09 4.72
N TYR A 48 -11.47 -7.25 4.55
CA TYR A 48 -10.68 -7.59 3.38
C TYR A 48 -11.41 -8.51 2.39
N GLY A 49 -12.75 -8.50 2.42
CA GLY A 49 -13.59 -9.13 1.40
C GLY A 49 -14.07 -10.54 1.72
N GLY A 50 -13.69 -11.14 2.85
CA GLY A 50 -14.24 -12.41 3.33
C GLY A 50 -13.18 -13.47 3.62
N ILE A 51 -13.65 -14.65 4.05
CA ILE A 51 -12.78 -15.75 4.48
C ILE A 51 -11.93 -16.34 3.33
N GLU A 52 -12.46 -16.31 2.10
CA GLU A 52 -11.73 -16.74 0.90
C GLU A 52 -10.58 -15.79 0.54
N LEU A 53 -10.72 -14.51 0.90
CA LEU A 53 -9.79 -13.45 0.51
C LEU A 53 -8.72 -13.14 1.56
N ILE A 54 -8.98 -13.42 2.84
CA ILE A 54 -8.09 -13.00 3.92
C ILE A 54 -6.68 -13.59 3.82
N ARG A 55 -6.51 -14.80 3.28
CA ARG A 55 -5.17 -15.38 3.06
C ARG A 55 -4.37 -14.58 2.03
N PHE A 56 -5.01 -14.16 0.95
CA PHE A 56 -4.37 -13.33 -0.08
C PHE A 56 -4.04 -11.94 0.46
N ALA A 57 -4.93 -11.35 1.26
CA ALA A 57 -4.65 -10.09 1.95
C ALA A 57 -3.43 -10.21 2.89
N GLU A 58 -3.28 -11.32 3.62
CA GLU A 58 -2.12 -11.58 4.47
C GLU A 58 -0.81 -11.71 3.67
N ASN A 59 -0.84 -12.31 2.47
CA ASN A 59 0.32 -12.33 1.59
C ASN A 59 0.68 -10.93 1.07
N VAL A 60 -0.33 -10.12 0.72
CA VAL A 60 -0.14 -8.71 0.38
C VAL A 60 0.48 -7.98 1.57
N PHE A 61 0.01 -8.17 2.79
CA PHE A 61 0.58 -7.53 3.98
C PHE A 61 2.03 -7.93 4.24
N PHE A 62 2.38 -9.19 4.01
CA PHE A 62 3.74 -9.66 4.17
C PHE A 62 4.67 -9.03 3.12
N SER A 63 4.32 -9.14 1.85
CA SER A 63 5.12 -8.55 0.76
C SER A 63 5.19 -7.02 0.82
N ASP A 64 4.10 -6.36 1.21
CA ASP A 64 4.05 -4.91 1.47
C ASP A 64 4.95 -4.50 2.64
N SER A 65 5.04 -5.33 3.69
CA SER A 65 5.95 -5.04 4.81
C SER A 65 7.42 -5.08 4.38
N LEU A 66 7.79 -6.01 3.49
CA LEU A 66 9.15 -6.05 2.93
C LEU A 66 9.43 -4.85 2.03
N PHE A 67 8.48 -4.49 1.17
CA PHE A 67 8.58 -3.29 0.34
C PHE A 67 8.72 -2.02 1.19
N VAL A 68 7.93 -1.87 2.27
CA VAL A 68 8.05 -0.73 3.18
C VAL A 68 9.42 -0.68 3.86
N ILE A 69 9.97 -1.82 4.29
CA ILE A 69 11.31 -1.87 4.88
C ILE A 69 12.36 -1.33 3.89
N ASP A 70 12.33 -1.79 2.64
CA ASP A 70 13.27 -1.30 1.62
C ASP A 70 13.07 0.19 1.35
N MET A 71 11.82 0.66 1.27
CA MET A 71 11.51 2.08 1.11
C MET A 71 12.06 2.92 2.28
N LEU A 72 11.87 2.50 3.52
CA LEU A 72 12.35 3.22 4.72
C LEU A 72 13.88 3.24 4.83
N GLN A 73 14.59 2.34 4.14
CA GLN A 73 16.05 2.37 4.05
C GLN A 73 16.56 3.38 3.01
N GLN A 74 15.72 3.74 2.03
CA GLN A 74 16.10 4.62 0.92
C GLN A 74 15.55 6.05 1.05
N PHE A 75 14.42 6.22 1.73
CA PHE A 75 13.69 7.48 1.83
C PHE A 75 13.55 7.89 3.29
N ASP A 76 13.93 9.13 3.60
CA ASP A 76 13.74 9.72 4.92
C ASP A 76 12.33 10.33 5.02
N LEU A 77 11.47 9.78 5.87
CA LEU A 77 10.08 10.25 5.96
C LEU A 77 9.92 11.57 6.73
N ASP A 78 10.96 12.02 7.43
CA ASP A 78 10.96 13.35 8.05
C ASP A 78 11.11 14.44 6.97
N GLU A 79 11.84 14.14 5.89
CA GLU A 79 11.94 14.99 4.71
C GLU A 79 10.67 14.93 3.85
N GLU A 80 10.09 16.09 3.55
CA GLU A 80 8.78 16.18 2.89
C GLU A 80 8.78 15.56 1.49
N ASP A 81 9.84 15.79 0.70
CA ASP A 81 9.94 15.31 -0.67
C ASP A 81 10.02 13.79 -0.74
N ASP A 82 10.82 13.19 0.15
CA ASP A 82 11.02 11.75 0.30
C ASP A 82 9.75 11.06 0.79
N ARG A 83 9.14 11.60 1.86
CA ARG A 83 7.86 11.12 2.36
C ARG A 83 6.81 11.10 1.26
N GLU A 84 6.66 12.22 0.56
CA GLU A 84 5.68 12.35 -0.50
C GLU A 84 5.92 11.36 -1.64
N THR A 85 7.17 11.25 -2.11
CA THR A 85 7.54 10.32 -3.18
C THR A 85 7.23 8.88 -2.76
N ALA A 86 7.62 8.49 -1.54
CA ALA A 86 7.38 7.15 -1.03
C ALA A 86 5.88 6.82 -0.93
N TYR A 87 5.08 7.71 -0.32
CA TYR A 87 3.64 7.54 -0.20
C TYR A 87 2.96 7.40 -1.57
N ILE A 88 3.26 8.32 -2.50
CA ILE A 88 2.61 8.34 -3.81
C ILE A 88 2.95 7.08 -4.60
N ILE A 89 4.21 6.64 -4.62
CA ILE A 89 4.62 5.39 -5.29
C ILE A 89 3.82 4.21 -4.75
N GLY A 90 3.83 4.01 -3.43
CA GLY A 90 3.22 2.84 -2.81
C GLY A 90 1.70 2.78 -2.97
N MET A 91 1.02 3.93 -2.93
CA MET A 91 -0.43 4.04 -3.05
C MET A 91 -0.90 3.92 -4.51
N ILE A 92 -0.24 4.59 -5.46
CA ILE A 92 -0.59 4.47 -6.89
C ILE A 92 -0.37 3.04 -7.37
N SER A 93 0.73 2.39 -6.97
CA SER A 93 0.99 1.02 -7.40
C SER A 93 -0.07 0.04 -6.89
N MET A 94 -0.56 0.22 -5.65
CA MET A 94 -1.67 -0.58 -5.12
C MET A 94 -2.94 -0.36 -5.94
N LEU A 95 -3.30 0.89 -6.23
CA LEU A 95 -4.45 1.20 -7.08
C LEU A 95 -4.31 0.57 -8.47
N LYS A 96 -3.14 0.71 -9.11
CA LYS A 96 -2.84 0.16 -10.43
C LYS A 96 -3.00 -1.35 -10.48
N TYR A 97 -2.55 -2.08 -9.46
CA TYR A 97 -2.59 -3.53 -9.46
C TYR A 97 -3.88 -4.14 -8.91
N LEU A 98 -4.72 -3.35 -8.21
CA LEU A 98 -5.99 -3.82 -7.65
C LEU A 98 -7.23 -3.35 -8.44
N ALA A 99 -7.17 -2.18 -9.07
CA ALA A 99 -8.23 -1.70 -9.96
C ALA A 99 -8.10 -2.35 -11.34
N ARG A 100 -9.21 -2.41 -12.07
CA ARG A 100 -9.33 -2.90 -13.45
C ARG A 100 -8.57 -1.98 -14.40
N ASP A 101 -8.77 -0.68 -14.27
CA ASP A 101 -8.26 0.37 -15.15
C ASP A 101 -8.19 1.72 -14.40
N GLU A 102 -7.66 2.74 -15.07
CA GLU A 102 -7.51 4.09 -14.51
C GLU A 102 -8.84 4.80 -14.22
N GLU A 103 -9.92 4.43 -14.93
CA GLU A 103 -11.25 4.99 -14.65
C GLU A 103 -11.76 4.44 -13.31
N GLU A 104 -11.63 3.13 -13.06
CA GLU A 104 -11.97 2.53 -11.78
C GLU A 104 -11.06 3.05 -10.65
N MET A 105 -9.76 3.32 -10.91
CA MET A 105 -8.90 3.98 -9.92
C MET A 105 -9.47 5.34 -9.50
N LEU A 106 -9.96 6.14 -10.45
CA LEU A 106 -10.59 7.42 -10.16
C LEU A 106 -11.91 7.24 -9.40
N GLU A 107 -12.78 6.31 -9.80
CA GLU A 107 -14.04 5.99 -9.12
C GLU A 107 -13.83 5.61 -7.66
N ILE A 108 -12.84 4.75 -7.37
CA ILE A 108 -12.45 4.36 -6.00
C ILE A 108 -12.08 5.60 -5.18
N LEU A 109 -11.31 6.52 -5.75
CA LEU A 109 -10.85 7.73 -5.05
C LEU A 109 -11.94 8.80 -4.87
N GLU A 110 -13.01 8.77 -5.67
CA GLU A 110 -14.12 9.70 -5.54
C GLU A 110 -15.06 9.37 -4.36
N THR A 111 -14.99 8.16 -3.82
CA THR A 111 -15.78 7.73 -2.64
C THR A 111 -15.54 8.57 -1.38
N ASN A 112 -14.39 9.23 -1.26
CA ASN A 112 -13.99 10.00 -0.07
C ASN A 112 -14.21 11.52 -0.20
N ASN A 113 -14.93 12.01 -1.23
CA ASN A 113 -15.15 13.45 -1.47
C ASN A 113 -13.87 14.31 -1.52
N LEU A 114 -12.72 13.70 -1.85
CA LEU A 114 -11.39 14.33 -1.84
C LEU A 114 -11.21 15.44 -2.89
N LYS A 115 -12.15 15.56 -3.85
CA LYS A 115 -12.10 16.46 -5.00
C LYS A 115 -11.82 17.93 -4.64
N LYS A 116 -12.17 18.39 -3.44
CA LYS A 116 -12.00 19.79 -3.00
C LYS A 116 -10.66 20.06 -2.31
N PHE A 117 -9.97 19.04 -1.82
CA PHE A 117 -8.77 19.21 -1.00
C PHE A 117 -7.49 19.20 -1.84
N TYR A 118 -6.43 19.80 -1.30
CA TYR A 118 -5.04 19.76 -1.81
C TYR A 118 -4.82 20.16 -3.29
N ARG A 119 -5.72 20.97 -3.86
CA ARG A 119 -5.62 21.41 -5.27
C ARG A 119 -4.46 22.36 -5.50
N LYS A 120 -4.08 23.17 -4.51
CA LYS A 120 -3.02 24.17 -4.65
C LYS A 120 -1.66 23.47 -4.66
N GLU A 121 -1.48 22.55 -3.75
CA GLU A 121 -0.36 21.64 -3.58
C GLU A 121 -0.16 20.83 -4.87
N PHE A 122 -1.23 20.18 -5.36
CA PHE A 122 -1.20 19.51 -6.66
C PHE A 122 -0.73 20.42 -7.79
N ARG A 123 -1.28 21.64 -7.91
CA ARG A 123 -0.89 22.55 -9.00
C ARG A 123 0.59 22.93 -8.94
N ASN A 124 1.08 23.24 -7.73
CA ASN A 124 2.46 23.68 -7.52
C ASN A 124 3.47 22.59 -7.93
N ASN A 125 3.17 21.32 -7.65
CA ASN A 125 4.08 20.19 -7.88
C ASN A 125 3.56 19.21 -8.96
N SER A 126 2.62 19.65 -9.81
CA SER A 126 1.92 18.79 -10.77
C SER A 126 2.86 17.99 -11.68
N LYS A 127 3.98 18.59 -12.11
CA LYS A 127 4.99 17.90 -12.92
C LYS A 127 5.56 16.66 -12.21
N LYS A 128 5.92 16.78 -10.92
CA LYS A 128 6.43 15.67 -10.10
C LYS A 128 5.38 14.58 -9.98
N TYR A 129 4.16 14.94 -9.59
CA TYR A 129 3.10 13.96 -9.36
C TYR A 129 2.69 13.23 -10.64
N LEU A 130 2.59 13.95 -11.75
CA LEU A 130 2.27 13.35 -13.04
C LEU A 130 3.40 12.43 -13.51
N LYS A 131 4.67 12.81 -13.35
CA LYS A 131 5.81 11.95 -13.65
C LYS A 131 5.73 10.63 -12.88
N ILE A 132 5.55 10.68 -11.55
CA ILE A 132 5.43 9.49 -10.71
C ILE A 132 4.22 8.64 -11.15
N THR A 133 3.07 9.28 -11.40
CA THR A 133 1.85 8.58 -11.79
C THR A 133 2.01 7.89 -13.14
N GLU A 134 2.47 8.60 -14.18
CA GLU A 134 2.70 8.04 -15.52
C GLU A 134 3.71 6.88 -15.45
N ALA A 135 4.84 7.06 -14.77
CA ALA A 135 5.84 6.01 -14.59
C ALA A 135 5.28 4.73 -13.96
N ILE A 136 4.46 4.82 -12.91
CA ILE A 136 3.83 3.63 -12.30
C ILE A 136 2.79 3.01 -13.24
N LEU A 137 2.00 3.81 -13.95
CA LEU A 137 0.99 3.31 -14.89
C LEU A 137 1.61 2.59 -16.09
N ASP A 138 2.78 3.07 -16.54
CA ASP A 138 3.58 2.53 -17.65
C ASP A 138 4.56 1.43 -17.21
N GLU A 139 4.54 1.07 -15.92
CA GLU A 139 5.42 0.06 -15.29
C GLU A 139 6.92 0.38 -15.33
N ASP A 140 7.29 1.66 -15.40
CA ASP A 140 8.66 2.17 -15.43
C ASP A 140 9.03 2.87 -14.11
N ILE A 141 8.98 2.12 -13.00
CA ILE A 141 9.24 2.66 -11.65
C ILE A 141 10.66 3.23 -11.50
N LEU A 142 11.65 2.70 -12.23
CA LEU A 142 13.05 3.11 -12.14
C LEU A 142 13.28 4.52 -12.72
N SER A 143 12.42 4.99 -13.62
CA SER A 143 12.47 6.36 -14.15
C SER A 143 12.14 7.44 -13.10
N ILE A 144 11.56 7.05 -11.96
CA ILE A 144 11.07 7.97 -10.94
C ILE A 144 12.24 8.56 -10.14
N ASP A 145 13.04 7.69 -9.53
CA ASP A 145 14.12 7.98 -8.59
C ASP A 145 15.14 6.83 -8.61
N GLU A 146 16.44 7.14 -8.67
CA GLU A 146 17.52 6.14 -8.75
C GLU A 146 17.55 5.18 -7.55
N ARG A 147 17.12 5.64 -6.37
CA ARG A 147 17.10 4.84 -5.15
C ARG A 147 16.16 3.63 -5.25
N LEU A 148 15.20 3.67 -6.20
CA LEU A 148 14.26 2.58 -6.44
C LEU A 148 14.93 1.34 -7.05
N GLU A 149 16.16 1.42 -7.54
CA GLU A 149 16.95 0.24 -7.91
C GLU A 149 17.09 -0.73 -6.73
N ASN A 150 17.25 -0.22 -5.50
CA ASN A 150 17.34 -1.02 -4.29
C ASN A 150 15.98 -1.57 -3.82
N VAL A 151 14.87 -1.08 -4.38
CA VAL A 151 13.50 -1.41 -3.96
C VAL A 151 12.78 -2.29 -4.99
N VAL A 152 13.22 -2.27 -6.25
CA VAL A 152 12.50 -2.89 -7.39
C VAL A 152 12.18 -4.37 -7.17
N ASN A 153 13.04 -5.09 -6.46
CA ASN A 153 12.85 -6.51 -6.16
C ASN A 153 11.66 -6.75 -5.22
N SER A 154 11.55 -6.00 -4.12
CA SER A 154 10.39 -6.12 -3.21
C SER A 154 9.12 -5.52 -3.81
N TYR A 155 9.26 -4.46 -4.62
CA TYR A 155 8.16 -3.91 -5.42
C TYR A 155 7.54 -4.97 -6.35
N ASN A 156 8.37 -5.70 -7.09
CA ASN A 156 7.91 -6.75 -8.01
C ASN A 156 7.28 -7.95 -7.27
N LYS A 157 7.83 -8.35 -6.12
CA LYS A 157 7.19 -9.39 -5.28
C LYS A 157 5.82 -8.95 -4.78
N ARG A 158 5.71 -7.70 -4.30
CA ARG A 158 4.44 -7.09 -3.87
C ARG A 158 3.43 -6.99 -5.02
N LYS A 159 3.87 -6.62 -6.22
CA LYS A 159 3.04 -6.60 -7.44
C LYS A 159 2.37 -7.95 -7.68
N LEU A 160 3.12 -9.06 -7.60
CA LEU A 160 2.58 -10.41 -7.84
C LEU A 160 1.50 -10.80 -6.81
N GLU A 161 1.71 -10.47 -5.53
CA GLU A 161 0.72 -10.73 -4.48
C GLU A 161 -0.53 -9.86 -4.63
N LEU A 162 -0.37 -8.58 -5.01
CA LEU A 162 -1.49 -7.68 -5.31
C LEU A 162 -2.31 -8.19 -6.51
N GLN A 163 -1.65 -8.66 -7.57
CA GLN A 163 -2.33 -9.23 -8.74
C GLN A 163 -3.07 -10.52 -8.39
N SER A 164 -2.46 -11.39 -7.57
CA SER A 164 -3.09 -12.61 -7.08
C SER A 164 -4.31 -12.31 -6.20
N TYR A 165 -4.22 -11.28 -5.34
CA TYR A 165 -5.36 -10.80 -4.56
C TYR A 165 -6.47 -10.24 -5.46
N LYS A 166 -6.13 -9.45 -6.48
CA LYS A 166 -7.11 -8.93 -7.46
C LYS A 166 -7.85 -10.06 -8.15
N ILE A 167 -7.16 -11.08 -8.65
CA ILE A 167 -7.79 -12.22 -9.35
C ILE A 167 -8.85 -12.88 -8.47
N GLU A 168 -8.50 -13.20 -7.21
CA GLU A 168 -9.48 -13.80 -6.31
C GLU A 168 -10.58 -12.81 -5.91
N LEU A 169 -10.26 -11.53 -5.75
CA LEU A 169 -11.25 -10.49 -5.42
C LEU A 169 -12.32 -10.36 -6.51
N GLU A 170 -11.94 -10.29 -7.79
CA GLU A 170 -12.89 -10.21 -8.90
C GLU A 170 -13.78 -11.45 -8.94
N LYS A 171 -13.22 -12.64 -8.74
CA LYS A 171 -13.98 -13.89 -8.65
C LYS A 171 -15.01 -13.85 -7.52
N GLN A 172 -14.64 -13.37 -6.33
CA GLN A 172 -15.58 -13.26 -5.21
C GLN A 172 -16.64 -12.17 -5.41
N LEU A 173 -16.33 -11.10 -6.15
CA LEU A 173 -17.29 -10.07 -6.55
C LEU A 173 -18.31 -10.61 -7.55
N GLU A 174 -17.87 -11.39 -8.54
CA GLU A 174 -18.76 -12.06 -9.52
C GLU A 174 -19.73 -13.02 -8.81
N LEU A 175 -19.23 -13.77 -7.83
CA LEU A 175 -20.03 -14.66 -6.99
C LEU A 175 -20.91 -13.93 -5.96
N LYS A 176 -20.73 -12.61 -5.79
CA LYS A 176 -21.37 -11.79 -4.75
C LYS A 176 -21.13 -12.29 -3.32
N ASN A 177 -19.97 -12.90 -3.09
CA ASN A 177 -19.53 -13.42 -1.79
C ASN A 177 -18.66 -12.44 -1.01
N ASN A 178 -18.33 -11.29 -1.62
CA ASN A 178 -17.55 -10.25 -0.96
C ASN A 178 -18.32 -9.68 0.24
N THR A 179 -17.63 -9.56 1.37
CA THR A 179 -18.21 -9.04 2.62
C THR A 179 -18.17 -7.51 2.73
N ASN A 180 -17.56 -6.83 1.77
CA ASN A 180 -17.45 -5.38 1.71
C ASN A 180 -17.33 -4.89 0.27
N TYR A 181 -17.58 -3.60 0.02
CA TYR A 181 -17.45 -3.02 -1.32
C TYR A 181 -15.99 -3.04 -1.80
N LYS A 182 -15.78 -3.28 -3.10
CA LYS A 182 -14.44 -3.32 -3.72
C LYS A 182 -13.60 -2.09 -3.38
N SER A 183 -14.20 -0.90 -3.46
CA SER A 183 -13.54 0.38 -3.11
C SER A 183 -13.06 0.39 -1.65
N ASN A 184 -13.91 -0.03 -0.71
CA ASN A 184 -13.56 -0.10 0.72
C ASN A 184 -12.46 -1.14 1.02
N ILE A 185 -12.48 -2.25 0.30
CA ILE A 185 -11.44 -3.29 0.40
C ILE A 185 -10.10 -2.71 -0.06
N ILE A 186 -10.06 -2.13 -1.26
CA ILE A 186 -8.83 -1.54 -1.83
C ILE A 186 -8.31 -0.41 -0.96
N LEU A 187 -9.18 0.51 -0.51
CA LEU A 187 -8.81 1.59 0.40
C LEU A 187 -8.32 1.06 1.76
N SER A 188 -8.85 -0.06 2.25
CA SER A 188 -8.32 -0.71 3.45
C SER A 188 -6.91 -1.27 3.26
N ILE A 189 -6.60 -1.84 2.08
CA ILE A 189 -5.24 -2.30 1.76
C ILE A 189 -4.27 -1.10 1.68
N ILE A 190 -4.68 -0.01 1.03
CA ILE A 190 -3.91 1.23 0.95
C ILE A 190 -3.66 1.83 2.34
N HIS A 191 -4.70 1.87 3.17
CA HIS A 191 -4.59 2.33 4.56
C HIS A 191 -3.55 1.52 5.35
N MET A 192 -3.48 0.21 5.14
CA MET A 192 -2.46 -0.62 5.80
C MET A 192 -1.04 -0.28 5.35
N TYR A 193 -0.83 0.11 4.09
CA TYR A 193 0.46 0.65 3.64
C TYR A 193 0.78 1.97 4.35
N CYS A 194 -0.15 2.92 4.37
CA CYS A 194 0.03 4.21 5.07
C CYS A 194 0.34 4.03 6.57
N ASN A 195 -0.27 3.03 7.21
CA ASN A 195 0.00 2.65 8.60
C ASN A 195 1.42 2.14 8.84
N ARG A 196 2.01 1.44 7.87
CA ARG A 196 3.39 0.94 7.98
C ARG A 196 4.43 2.04 7.73
N MET A 197 4.08 3.05 6.93
CA MET A 197 4.95 4.20 6.65
C MET A 197 5.08 5.10 7.88
N THR A 198 4.03 5.84 8.24
CA THR A 198 4.03 6.71 9.44
C THR A 198 2.83 6.49 10.35
N GLY A 199 1.72 5.94 9.83
CA GLY A 199 0.45 5.88 10.57
C GLY A 199 -0.25 7.22 10.76
N ILE A 200 0.24 8.29 10.12
CA ILE A 200 -0.36 9.62 10.23
C ILE A 200 -1.47 9.75 9.18
N LYS A 201 -2.72 9.80 9.66
CA LYS A 201 -3.92 9.90 8.82
C LYS A 201 -3.95 11.14 7.92
N ALA A 202 -3.38 12.26 8.36
CA ALA A 202 -3.32 13.48 7.56
C ALA A 202 -2.52 13.29 6.25
N TYR A 203 -1.42 12.53 6.30
CA TYR A 203 -0.63 12.21 5.12
C TYR A 203 -1.38 11.27 4.17
N GLU A 204 -2.09 10.27 4.70
CA GLU A 204 -2.95 9.42 3.88
C GLU A 204 -4.01 10.24 3.11
N GLU A 205 -4.74 11.13 3.79
CA GLU A 205 -5.75 11.99 3.18
C GLU A 205 -5.15 12.93 2.13
N GLN A 206 -4.01 13.55 2.45
CA GLN A 206 -3.28 14.44 1.55
C GLN A 206 -2.85 13.72 0.27
N TYR A 207 -2.15 12.59 0.38
CA TYR A 207 -1.60 11.91 -0.78
C TYR A 207 -2.68 11.18 -1.59
N LEU A 208 -3.76 10.68 -0.97
CA LEU A 208 -4.94 10.21 -1.72
C LEU A 208 -5.54 11.31 -2.60
N ALA A 209 -5.67 12.54 -2.06
CA ALA A 209 -6.21 13.67 -2.82
C ALA A 209 -5.29 14.08 -3.98
N ILE A 210 -3.97 14.10 -3.76
CA ILE A 210 -2.97 14.37 -4.80
C ILE A 210 -3.04 13.33 -5.91
N ILE A 211 -3.04 12.04 -5.56
CA ILE A 211 -3.15 10.92 -6.51
C ILE A 211 -4.43 11.03 -7.34
N ARG A 212 -5.55 11.35 -6.68
CA ARG A 212 -6.83 11.57 -7.36
C ARG A 212 -6.75 12.69 -8.39
N HIS A 213 -6.08 13.80 -8.10
CA HIS A 213 -5.89 14.88 -9.07
C HIS A 213 -4.97 14.47 -10.21
N SER A 214 -3.90 13.72 -9.93
CA SER A 214 -2.98 13.20 -10.95
C SER A 214 -3.68 12.29 -11.95
N ILE A 215 -4.40 11.26 -11.47
CA ILE A 215 -5.14 10.32 -12.32
C ILE A 215 -6.20 11.07 -13.14
N HIS A 216 -6.95 11.98 -12.49
CA HIS A 216 -7.93 12.80 -13.20
C HIS A 216 -7.29 13.62 -14.33
N ALA A 217 -6.16 14.30 -14.07
CA ALA A 217 -5.48 15.10 -15.08
C ALA A 217 -4.96 14.26 -16.25
N LEU A 218 -4.44 13.05 -15.99
CA LEU A 218 -4.00 12.12 -17.04
C LEU A 218 -5.16 11.63 -17.90
N LEU A 219 -6.28 11.24 -17.30
CA LEU A 219 -7.48 10.83 -18.03
C LEU A 219 -8.00 11.96 -18.91
N GLN A 220 -8.03 13.21 -18.42
CA GLN A 220 -8.41 14.36 -19.23
C GLN A 220 -7.44 14.58 -20.40
N LYS A 221 -6.12 14.59 -20.15
CA LYS A 221 -5.09 14.71 -21.20
C LYS A 221 -5.27 13.65 -22.30
N ARG A 222 -5.54 12.41 -21.93
CA ARG A 222 -5.76 11.30 -22.88
C ARG A 222 -7.05 11.45 -23.69
N LYS A 223 -8.13 11.99 -23.12
CA LYS A 223 -9.37 12.31 -23.85
C LYS A 223 -9.13 13.38 -24.92
N TYR A 224 -8.47 14.48 -24.54
CA TYR A 224 -8.09 15.55 -25.49
C TYR A 224 -7.20 15.05 -26.63
N ILE A 225 -6.22 14.19 -26.36
CA ILE A 225 -5.33 13.62 -27.40
C ILE A 225 -6.08 12.66 -28.33
N LYS A 226 -7.07 11.92 -27.82
CA LYS A 226 -7.89 10.97 -28.60
C LYS A 226 -9.02 11.63 -29.40
N GLY A 227 -9.24 12.94 -29.26
CA GLY A 227 -10.29 13.66 -29.99
C GLY A 227 -11.71 13.24 -29.59
N ILE A 228 -11.91 12.79 -28.35
CA ILE A 228 -13.22 12.50 -27.74
C ILE A 228 -13.58 13.62 -26.77
#